data_AF-A0A963UHJ7-F1
#
_entry.id   AF-A0A963UHJ7-F1
#
_cell.length_a   1.000
_cell.length_b   1.000
_cell.length_c   1.000
_cell.angle_alpha   90.00
_cell.angle_beta   90.00
_cell.angle_gamma   90.00
#
_symmetry.space_group_name_H-M   'P 1'
#
loop_
_entity.id
_entity.type
_entity.pdbx_description
1 polymer ?
#
loop_
_entity_poly.entity_id
_entity_poly.type
_entity_poly.pdbx_seq_one_letter_code
_entity_poly.pdbx_strand_id
1 'polypeptide(L)'
;MSRTAARGAETRARILGIAQDAILQKGFDATSIEEIVAAAEITKGGFFYHFPDKSALARALIERHIEIEDEIFDGLWARARELNDDPLHSALIGFRLLAEMLADMPNGHPGCIVATAAYQDRLFDAAVRDLNRRAVLGWRARFRAIFDEIAAVYPPREEIDLDALADMVSTVVEGGIVMGKALGEPHMIVGQILLFRQFVKQAFQPPLH
;
A
#
# COMPACT_ATOMS: atom_id res chain seq x y z
N MET A 1 9.25 28.23 9.18
CA MET A 1 9.50 27.96 7.74
C MET A 1 9.35 29.25 6.95
N SER A 2 10.20 29.49 5.94
CA SER A 2 10.06 30.66 5.03
C SER A 2 8.87 30.47 4.07
N ARG A 3 8.18 31.57 3.71
CA ARG A 3 7.05 31.58 2.76
C ARG A 3 7.39 30.93 1.41
N THR A 4 8.63 31.06 0.96
CA THR A 4 9.13 30.44 -0.28
C THR A 4 9.29 28.92 -0.13
N ALA A 5 9.73 28.44 1.03
CA ALA A 5 9.86 27.02 1.30
C ALA A 5 8.48 26.33 1.41
N ALA A 6 7.51 27.00 2.04
CA ALA A 6 6.13 26.51 2.12
C ALA A 6 5.49 26.35 0.72
N ARG A 7 5.64 27.37 -0.14
CA ARG A 7 5.15 27.33 -1.53
C ARG A 7 5.83 26.26 -2.38
N GLY A 8 7.13 26.03 -2.15
CA GLY A 8 7.86 24.94 -2.80
C GLY A 8 7.37 23.56 -2.39
N ALA A 9 7.09 23.35 -1.11
CA ALA A 9 6.53 22.09 -0.60
C ALA A 9 5.13 21.81 -1.17
N GLU A 10 4.26 22.83 -1.21
CA GLU A 10 2.93 22.74 -1.79
C GLU A 10 2.97 22.37 -3.28
N THR A 11 3.86 23.02 -4.05
CA THR A 11 4.04 22.73 -5.47
C THR A 11 4.53 21.29 -5.67
N ARG A 12 5.49 20.83 -4.87
CA ARG A 12 5.99 19.45 -4.91
C ARG A 12 4.88 18.44 -4.61
N ALA A 13 4.06 18.69 -3.59
CA ALA A 13 2.94 17.82 -3.23
C ALA A 13 1.89 17.73 -4.34
N ARG A 14 1.59 18.86 -5.00
CA ARG A 14 0.68 18.92 -6.15
C ARG A 14 1.20 18.12 -7.35
N ILE A 15 2.49 18.26 -7.68
CA ILE A 15 3.12 17.45 -8.74
C ILE A 15 3.00 15.96 -8.43
N LEU A 16 3.28 15.55 -7.18
CA LEU A 16 3.18 14.15 -6.78
C LEU A 16 1.75 13.61 -6.88
N GLY A 17 0.73 14.37 -6.47
CA GLY A 17 -0.67 13.94 -6.58
C GLY A 17 -1.08 13.70 -8.03
N ILE A 18 -0.82 14.68 -8.90
CA ILE A 18 -1.13 14.60 -10.33
C ILE A 18 -0.38 13.44 -11.00
N ALA A 19 0.90 13.29 -10.69
CA ALA A 19 1.70 12.20 -11.23
C ALA A 19 1.16 10.84 -10.76
N GLN A 20 0.84 10.70 -9.48
CA GLN A 20 0.29 9.46 -8.91
C GLN A 20 -1.00 9.04 -9.63
N ASP A 21 -1.94 9.98 -9.80
CA ASP A 21 -3.22 9.69 -10.45
C ASP A 21 -3.03 9.24 -11.90
N ALA A 22 -2.21 9.97 -12.66
CA ALA A 22 -1.90 9.60 -14.05
C ALA A 22 -1.19 8.24 -14.14
N ILE A 23 -0.24 7.97 -13.25
CA ILE A 23 0.53 6.71 -13.23
C ILE A 23 -0.37 5.52 -12.85
N LEU A 24 -1.26 5.68 -11.87
CA LEU A 24 -2.19 4.60 -11.49
C LEU A 24 -3.23 4.31 -12.57
N GLN A 25 -3.50 5.27 -13.45
CA GLN A 25 -4.43 5.12 -14.57
C GLN A 25 -3.80 4.43 -15.78
N LYS A 26 -2.57 4.78 -16.16
CA LYS A 26 -1.96 4.32 -17.43
C LYS A 26 -0.49 3.87 -17.34
N GLY A 27 0.06 3.82 -16.14
CA GLY A 27 1.45 3.44 -15.87
C GLY A 27 2.44 4.60 -16.00
N PHE A 28 3.67 4.34 -15.55
CA PHE A 28 4.78 5.26 -15.66
C PHE A 28 5.11 5.57 -17.11
N ASP A 29 5.33 4.56 -17.96
CA ASP A 29 5.78 4.77 -19.34
C ASP A 29 4.92 5.79 -20.10
N ALA A 30 3.60 5.58 -20.08
CA ALA A 30 2.61 6.40 -20.79
C ALA A 30 2.33 7.77 -20.13
N THR A 31 2.92 8.06 -18.98
CA THR A 31 2.79 9.35 -18.29
C THR A 31 3.98 10.25 -18.64
N SER A 32 3.71 11.33 -19.37
CA SER A 32 4.75 12.28 -19.81
C SER A 32 4.98 13.41 -18.79
N ILE A 33 6.19 13.99 -18.79
CA ILE A 33 6.49 15.16 -17.95
C ILE A 33 5.66 16.36 -18.41
N GLU A 34 5.47 16.52 -19.72
CA GLU A 34 4.69 17.59 -20.34
C GLU A 34 3.24 17.60 -19.85
N GLU A 35 2.63 16.42 -19.75
CA GLU A 35 1.29 16.25 -19.20
C GLU A 35 1.22 16.63 -17.72
N ILE A 36 2.17 16.17 -16.90
CA ILE A 36 2.24 16.52 -15.48
C ILE A 36 2.43 18.03 -15.31
N VAL A 37 3.30 18.64 -16.11
CA VAL A 37 3.57 20.09 -16.10
C VAL A 37 2.33 20.89 -16.47
N ALA A 38 1.61 20.46 -17.51
CA ALA A 38 0.37 21.10 -17.95
C ALA A 38 -0.73 21.00 -16.88
N ALA A 39 -0.95 19.80 -16.34
CA ALA A 39 -1.95 19.57 -15.29
C ALA A 39 -1.59 20.27 -13.97
N ALA A 40 -0.30 20.39 -13.66
CA ALA A 40 0.18 21.11 -12.48
C ALA A 40 0.30 22.62 -12.72
N GLU A 41 -0.03 23.15 -13.89
CA GLU A 41 0.07 24.59 -14.20
C GLU A 41 1.42 25.20 -13.80
N ILE A 42 2.51 24.48 -14.07
CA ILE A 42 3.89 24.92 -13.81
C ILE A 42 4.67 25.02 -15.11
N THR A 43 5.90 25.52 -15.04
CA THR A 43 6.84 25.42 -16.16
C THR A 43 7.61 24.10 -16.10
N LYS A 44 8.13 23.66 -17.25
CA LYS A 44 9.04 22.50 -17.33
C LYS A 44 10.28 22.68 -16.43
N GLY A 45 10.82 23.89 -16.34
CA GLY A 45 11.90 24.21 -15.40
C GLY A 45 11.48 24.09 -13.93
N GLY A 46 10.25 24.47 -13.59
CA GLY A 46 9.68 24.29 -12.25
C GLY A 46 9.52 22.82 -11.87
N PHE A 47 9.16 21.95 -12.81
CA PHE A 47 9.15 20.50 -12.58
C PHE A 47 10.56 19.98 -12.27
N PHE A 48 11.54 20.30 -13.13
CA PHE A 48 12.92 19.81 -12.96
C PHE A 48 13.63 20.36 -11.72
N TYR A 49 13.18 21.50 -11.19
CA TYR A 49 13.61 22.00 -9.89
C TYR A 49 13.24 21.03 -8.74
N HIS A 50 12.09 20.35 -8.82
CA HIS A 50 11.63 19.40 -7.82
C HIS A 50 12.05 17.95 -8.11
N PHE A 51 12.06 17.56 -9.38
CA PHE A 51 12.32 16.20 -9.83
C PHE A 51 13.25 16.24 -11.05
N PRO A 52 14.57 16.01 -10.88
CA PRO A 52 15.54 16.15 -11.97
C PRO A 52 15.28 15.16 -13.12
N ASP A 53 14.64 14.02 -12.84
CA ASP A 53 14.25 13.03 -13.82
C ASP A 53 13.03 12.22 -13.35
N LYS A 54 12.57 11.30 -14.20
CA LYS A 54 11.41 10.43 -13.94
C LYS A 54 11.70 9.38 -12.84
N SER A 55 12.96 8.98 -12.65
CA SER A 55 13.37 8.08 -11.56
C SER A 55 13.26 8.76 -10.21
N ALA A 56 13.63 10.05 -10.11
CA ALA A 56 13.46 10.85 -8.91
C ALA A 56 11.98 11.06 -8.54
N LEU A 57 11.12 11.25 -9.55
CA LEU A 57 9.67 11.28 -9.36
C LEU A 57 9.15 9.92 -8.86
N ALA A 58 9.53 8.81 -9.51
CA ALA A 58 9.12 7.47 -9.12
C ALA A 58 9.56 7.13 -7.68
N ARG A 59 10.80 7.45 -7.34
CA ARG A 59 11.34 7.30 -5.99
C ARG A 59 10.50 8.05 -4.96
N ALA A 60 10.20 9.32 -5.23
CA ALA A 60 9.40 10.14 -4.33
C ALA A 60 7.95 9.64 -4.20
N LEU A 61 7.37 9.06 -5.24
CA LEU A 61 6.04 8.45 -5.20
C LEU A 61 6.05 7.16 -4.36
N ILE A 62 7.07 6.31 -4.50
CA ILE A 62 7.18 5.08 -3.70
C ILE A 62 7.45 5.44 -2.23
N GLU A 63 8.35 6.39 -1.93
CA GLU A 63 8.59 6.87 -0.56
C GLU A 63 7.30 7.42 0.07
N ARG A 64 6.57 8.28 -0.64
CA ARG A 64 5.28 8.80 -0.18
C ARG A 64 4.25 7.69 0.04
N HIS A 65 4.22 6.69 -0.82
CA HIS A 65 3.29 5.56 -0.71
C HIS A 65 3.58 4.73 0.54
N ILE A 66 4.86 4.41 0.80
CA ILE A 66 5.29 3.73 2.03
C ILE A 66 4.86 4.54 3.26
N GLU A 67 5.15 5.84 3.30
CA GLU A 67 4.80 6.71 4.43
C GLU A 67 3.28 6.71 4.72
N ILE A 68 2.46 6.84 3.68
CA ILE A 68 1.00 6.84 3.82
C ILE A 68 0.49 5.48 4.30
N GLU A 69 0.97 4.39 3.72
CA GLU A 69 0.53 3.06 4.13
C GLU A 69 1.00 2.71 5.53
N ASP A 70 2.21 3.13 5.92
CA ASP A 70 2.70 2.97 7.28
C ASP A 70 1.78 3.68 8.27
N GLU A 71 1.43 4.95 8.02
CA GLU A 71 0.50 5.70 8.88
C GLU A 71 -0.88 5.03 8.96
N ILE A 72 -1.42 4.56 7.82
CA ILE A 72 -2.71 3.87 7.76
C ILE A 72 -2.67 2.57 8.58
N PHE A 73 -1.70 1.69 8.30
CA PHE A 73 -1.65 0.39 8.95
C PHE A 73 -1.31 0.52 10.43
N ASP A 74 -0.41 1.42 10.81
CA ASP A 74 -0.08 1.64 12.21
C ASP A 74 -1.32 2.16 12.98
N GLY A 75 -2.08 3.09 12.39
CA GLY A 75 -3.32 3.59 12.97
C GLY A 75 -4.42 2.52 13.11
N LEU A 76 -4.65 1.73 12.05
CA LEU A 76 -5.64 0.66 12.05
C LEU A 76 -5.32 -0.44 13.09
N TRP A 77 -4.05 -0.85 13.21
CA TRP A 77 -3.64 -1.90 14.15
C TRP A 77 -3.48 -1.39 15.58
N ALA A 78 -3.07 -0.15 15.78
CA ALA A 78 -3.13 0.49 17.10
C ALA A 78 -4.56 0.51 17.62
N ARG A 79 -5.52 0.93 16.79
CA ARG A 79 -6.94 0.93 17.14
C ARG A 79 -7.47 -0.48 17.44
N ALA A 80 -7.04 -1.48 16.68
CA ALA A 80 -7.43 -2.86 16.92
C ALA A 80 -6.93 -3.39 18.28
N ARG A 81 -5.70 -3.01 18.68
CA ARG A 81 -5.12 -3.35 19.99
C ARG A 81 -5.82 -2.64 21.14
N GLU A 82 -6.25 -1.40 20.96
CA GLU A 82 -7.07 -0.71 21.96
C GLU A 82 -8.42 -1.39 22.23
N LEU A 83 -8.98 -2.06 21.21
CA LEU A 83 -10.28 -2.71 21.30
C LEU A 83 -10.19 -4.11 21.92
N ASN A 84 -9.04 -4.79 21.84
CA ASN A 84 -8.82 -6.10 22.43
C ASN A 84 -7.32 -6.39 22.59
N ASP A 85 -6.92 -6.80 23.79
CA ASP A 85 -5.53 -7.15 24.12
C ASP A 85 -5.11 -8.53 23.59
N ASP A 86 -6.08 -9.41 23.28
CA ASP A 86 -5.79 -10.72 22.72
C ASP A 86 -5.22 -10.60 21.29
N PRO A 87 -4.04 -11.18 20.98
CA PRO A 87 -3.36 -10.94 19.70
C PRO A 87 -4.14 -11.46 18.50
N LEU A 88 -4.83 -12.61 18.62
CA LEU A 88 -5.65 -13.13 17.53
C LEU A 88 -6.87 -12.25 17.31
N HIS A 89 -7.63 -11.93 18.37
CA HIS A 89 -8.82 -11.09 18.23
C HIS A 89 -8.47 -9.68 17.73
N SER A 90 -7.38 -9.09 18.21
CA SER A 90 -6.87 -7.81 17.76
C SER A 90 -6.53 -7.84 16.27
N ALA A 91 -5.76 -8.84 15.80
CA ALA A 91 -5.46 -8.97 14.37
C ALA A 91 -6.72 -9.13 13.51
N LEU A 92 -7.70 -9.92 13.96
CA LEU A 92 -8.99 -10.07 13.29
C LEU A 92 -9.77 -8.75 13.24
N ILE A 93 -9.69 -7.91 14.27
CA ILE A 93 -10.26 -6.56 14.24
C ILE A 93 -9.50 -5.68 13.24
N GLY A 94 -8.16 -5.71 13.23
CA GLY A 94 -7.33 -4.98 12.27
C GLY A 94 -7.71 -5.27 10.82
N PHE A 95 -7.82 -6.55 10.44
CA PHE A 95 -8.29 -6.91 9.09
C PHE A 95 -9.72 -6.47 8.79
N ARG A 96 -10.60 -6.42 9.79
CA ARG A 96 -11.97 -5.91 9.62
C ARG A 96 -11.96 -4.40 9.38
N LEU A 97 -11.17 -3.64 10.14
CA LEU A 97 -11.01 -2.20 9.96
C LEU A 97 -10.37 -1.87 8.60
N LEU A 98 -9.39 -2.67 8.15
CA LEU A 98 -8.84 -2.57 6.81
C LEU A 98 -9.91 -2.77 5.73
N ALA A 99 -10.76 -3.78 5.88
CA ALA A 99 -11.87 -4.02 4.95
C ALA A 99 -12.89 -2.87 4.93
N GLU A 100 -13.19 -2.27 6.09
CA GLU A 100 -14.09 -1.12 6.21
C GLU A 100 -13.51 0.13 5.54
N MET A 101 -12.22 0.44 5.78
CA MET A 101 -11.52 1.51 5.09
C MET A 101 -11.56 1.34 3.56
N LEU A 102 -11.35 0.12 3.06
CA LEU A 102 -11.43 -0.17 1.63
C LEU A 102 -12.87 -0.05 1.08
N ALA A 103 -13.88 -0.37 1.88
CA ALA A 103 -15.29 -0.23 1.52
C ALA A 103 -15.71 1.25 1.43
N ASP A 104 -15.14 2.10 2.27
CA ASP A 104 -15.45 3.54 2.31
C ASP A 104 -14.84 4.34 1.14
N MET A 105 -14.00 3.70 0.31
CA MET A 105 -13.47 4.32 -0.91
C MET A 105 -14.57 4.41 -1.99
N PRO A 106 -15.00 5.62 -2.43
CA PRO A 106 -16.16 5.76 -3.32
C PRO A 106 -16.01 5.03 -4.66
N ASN A 107 -14.79 4.98 -5.19
CA ASN A 107 -14.46 4.37 -6.49
C ASN A 107 -13.62 3.09 -6.34
N GLY A 108 -13.57 2.52 -5.14
CA GLY A 108 -12.65 1.43 -4.81
C GLY A 108 -11.19 1.89 -4.76
N HIS A 109 -10.29 0.91 -4.61
CA HIS A 109 -8.86 1.19 -4.50
C HIS A 109 -8.28 1.67 -5.85
N PRO A 110 -7.60 2.84 -5.90
CA PRO A 110 -7.18 3.46 -7.16
C PRO A 110 -6.06 2.68 -7.89
N GLY A 111 -5.38 1.79 -7.17
CA GLY A 111 -4.25 0.99 -7.66
C GLY A 111 -3.05 1.12 -6.73
N CYS A 112 -2.03 0.31 -6.97
CA CYS A 112 -0.81 0.32 -6.16
C CYS A 112 0.39 0.85 -6.97
N ILE A 113 1.08 1.86 -6.44
CA ILE A 113 2.27 2.43 -7.08
C ILE A 113 3.42 1.41 -7.09
N VAL A 114 3.59 0.65 -6.01
CA VAL A 114 4.66 -0.36 -5.89
C VAL A 114 4.44 -1.49 -6.89
N ALA A 115 3.20 -1.95 -7.06
CA ALA A 115 2.85 -2.94 -8.09
C ALA A 115 3.09 -2.39 -9.50
N THR A 116 2.67 -1.15 -9.76
CA THR A 116 2.86 -0.48 -11.06
C THR A 116 4.34 -0.33 -11.40
N ALA A 117 5.17 0.04 -10.42
CA ALA A 117 6.62 0.13 -10.56
C ALA A 117 7.26 -1.25 -10.81
N ALA A 118 6.75 -2.31 -10.19
CA ALA A 118 7.24 -3.67 -10.40
C ALA A 118 6.98 -4.17 -11.84
N TYR A 119 5.82 -3.86 -12.43
CA TYR A 119 5.52 -4.22 -13.82
C TYR A 119 6.32 -3.45 -14.86
N GLN A 120 6.92 -2.32 -14.46
CA GLN A 120 7.68 -1.42 -15.34
C GLN A 120 9.11 -1.23 -14.85
N ASP A 121 9.68 -2.26 -14.21
CA ASP A 121 10.99 -2.24 -13.57
C ASP A 121 12.14 -1.84 -14.51
N ARG A 122 12.02 -2.15 -15.80
CA ARG A 122 12.97 -1.81 -16.87
C ARG A 122 13.09 -0.32 -17.13
N LEU A 123 12.11 0.49 -16.71
CA LEU A 123 12.16 1.94 -16.85
C LEU A 123 13.09 2.60 -15.83
N PHE A 124 13.44 1.89 -14.76
CA PHE A 124 14.10 2.49 -13.61
C PHE A 124 15.52 1.98 -13.39
N ASP A 125 16.29 2.74 -12.62
CA ASP A 125 17.60 2.33 -12.16
C ASP A 125 17.50 1.30 -11.01
N ALA A 126 18.67 0.85 -10.54
CA ALA A 126 18.75 -0.08 -9.41
C ALA A 126 18.21 0.52 -8.11
N ALA A 127 18.34 1.83 -7.90
CA ALA A 127 17.95 2.48 -6.66
C ALA A 127 16.42 2.48 -6.48
N VAL A 128 15.66 2.75 -7.55
CA VAL A 128 14.19 2.66 -7.53
C VAL A 128 13.73 1.22 -7.34
N ARG A 129 14.35 0.24 -8.02
CA ARG A 129 14.02 -1.18 -7.82
C ARG A 129 14.28 -1.65 -6.39
N ASP A 130 15.39 -1.23 -5.79
CA ASP A 130 15.73 -1.55 -4.41
C ASP A 130 14.79 -0.88 -3.42
N LEU A 131 14.37 0.36 -3.67
CA LEU A 131 13.32 1.01 -2.89
C LEU A 131 12.00 0.25 -2.99
N ASN A 132 11.59 -0.16 -4.20
CA ASN A 132 10.37 -0.94 -4.40
C ASN A 132 10.42 -2.28 -3.65
N ARG A 133 11.57 -2.96 -3.69
CA ARG A 133 11.83 -4.17 -2.91
C ARG A 133 11.71 -3.91 -1.41
N ARG A 134 12.24 -2.80 -0.90
CA ARG A 134 12.13 -2.42 0.52
C ARG A 134 10.68 -2.16 0.93
N ALA A 135 9.86 -1.57 0.06
CA ALA A 135 8.43 -1.42 0.33
C ALA A 135 7.77 -2.78 0.60
N VAL A 136 7.97 -3.74 -0.33
CA VAL A 136 7.39 -5.08 -0.23
C VAL A 136 7.89 -5.84 1.01
N LEU A 137 9.20 -5.77 1.30
CA LEU A 137 9.76 -6.39 2.51
C LEU A 137 9.28 -5.72 3.80
N GLY A 138 8.99 -4.41 3.76
CA GLY A 138 8.40 -3.68 4.88
C GLY A 138 7.01 -4.19 5.24
N TRP A 139 6.15 -4.41 4.23
CA TRP A 139 4.84 -5.02 4.44
C TRP A 139 4.93 -6.42 5.03
N ARG A 140 5.84 -7.25 4.50
CA ARG A 140 6.11 -8.58 5.07
C ARG A 140 6.48 -8.46 6.54
N ALA A 141 7.47 -7.64 6.89
CA ALA A 141 7.93 -7.48 8.26
C ALA A 141 6.80 -7.04 9.20
N ARG A 142 5.94 -6.11 8.76
CA ARG A 142 4.76 -5.66 9.52
C ARG A 142 3.80 -6.82 9.81
N PHE A 143 3.32 -7.50 8.78
CA PHE A 143 2.33 -8.58 8.96
C PHE A 143 2.92 -9.79 9.66
N ARG A 144 4.19 -10.08 9.41
CA ARG A 144 4.93 -11.13 10.10
C ARG A 144 4.99 -10.90 11.59
N ALA A 145 5.26 -9.67 12.05
CA ALA A 145 5.27 -9.34 13.48
C ALA A 145 3.92 -9.61 14.14
N ILE A 146 2.82 -9.29 13.46
CA ILE A 146 1.46 -9.59 13.94
C ILE A 146 1.26 -11.11 14.07
N PHE A 147 1.67 -11.88 13.05
CA PHE A 147 1.52 -13.33 13.09
C PHE A 147 2.44 -14.01 14.12
N ASP A 148 3.63 -13.46 14.38
CA ASP A 148 4.52 -13.94 15.45
C ASP A 148 3.86 -13.77 16.83
N GLU A 149 3.22 -12.62 17.09
CA GLU A 149 2.49 -12.39 18.34
C GLU A 149 1.31 -13.35 18.52
N ILE A 150 0.58 -13.63 17.43
CA ILE A 150 -0.51 -14.63 17.45
C ILE A 150 0.08 -16.00 17.75
N ALA A 151 1.10 -16.43 17.00
CA ALA A 151 1.70 -17.76 17.12
C ALA A 151 2.32 -18.03 18.50
N ALA A 152 2.77 -16.99 19.20
CA ALA A 152 3.29 -17.09 20.56
C ALA A 152 2.22 -17.52 21.59
N VAL A 153 0.95 -17.19 21.36
CA VAL A 153 -0.19 -17.52 22.25
C VAL A 153 -1.02 -18.68 21.67
N TYR A 154 -1.20 -18.66 20.37
CA TYR A 154 -2.01 -19.57 19.58
C TYR A 154 -1.15 -20.17 18.47
N PRO A 155 -0.45 -21.28 18.72
CA PRO A 155 0.27 -21.98 17.65
C PRO A 155 -0.68 -22.34 16.50
N PRO A 156 -0.23 -22.26 15.24
CA PRO A 156 -1.08 -22.62 14.11
C PRO A 156 -1.47 -24.09 14.18
N ARG A 157 -2.70 -24.40 13.75
CA ARG A 157 -3.26 -25.77 13.78
C ARG A 157 -2.56 -26.73 12.85
N GLU A 158 -1.97 -26.19 11.78
CA GLU A 158 -1.14 -26.90 10.81
C GLU A 158 0.17 -26.14 10.64
N GLU A 159 1.16 -26.77 10.01
CA GLU A 159 2.42 -26.10 9.71
C GLU A 159 2.18 -24.96 8.71
N ILE A 160 2.55 -23.73 9.09
CA ILE A 160 2.40 -22.53 8.25
C ILE A 160 3.74 -21.78 8.26
N ASP A 161 4.25 -21.48 7.07
CA ASP A 161 5.31 -20.48 6.89
C ASP A 161 4.73 -19.08 7.15
N LEU A 162 5.14 -18.46 8.26
CA LEU A 162 4.65 -17.14 8.66
C LEU A 162 5.13 -16.01 7.74
N ASP A 163 6.25 -16.17 7.04
CA ASP A 163 6.68 -15.20 6.02
C ASP A 163 5.78 -15.29 4.79
N ALA A 164 5.43 -16.52 4.37
CA ALA A 164 4.47 -16.73 3.28
C ALA A 164 3.07 -16.23 3.65
N LEU A 165 2.63 -16.41 4.90
CA LEU A 165 1.37 -15.88 5.40
C LEU A 165 1.36 -14.34 5.41
N ALA A 166 2.47 -13.71 5.78
CA ALA A 166 2.64 -12.26 5.69
C ALA A 166 2.56 -11.76 4.25
N ASP A 167 3.26 -12.41 3.32
CA ASP A 167 3.19 -12.11 1.88
C ASP A 167 1.79 -12.35 1.29
N MET A 168 1.01 -13.28 1.86
CA MET A 168 -0.36 -13.56 1.43
C MET A 168 -1.27 -12.34 1.62
N VAL A 169 -1.04 -11.49 2.63
CA VAL A 169 -1.81 -10.25 2.82
C VAL A 169 -1.67 -9.35 1.60
N SER A 170 -0.44 -9.07 1.17
CA SER A 170 -0.17 -8.27 -0.02
C SER A 170 -0.71 -8.94 -1.29
N THR A 171 -0.60 -10.27 -1.40
CA THR A 171 -1.14 -11.02 -2.54
C THR A 171 -2.66 -10.90 -2.64
N VAL A 172 -3.37 -10.96 -1.51
CA VAL A 172 -4.82 -10.80 -1.44
C VAL A 172 -5.24 -9.37 -1.80
N VAL A 173 -4.53 -8.36 -1.29
CA VAL A 173 -4.78 -6.94 -1.60
C VAL A 173 -4.57 -6.67 -3.09
N GLU A 174 -3.38 -6.99 -3.61
CA GLU A 174 -3.03 -6.72 -5.02
C GLU A 174 -3.91 -7.53 -5.98
N GLY A 175 -4.19 -8.80 -5.67
CA GLY A 175 -5.15 -9.60 -6.42
C GLY A 175 -6.54 -8.98 -6.42
N GLY A 176 -7.01 -8.50 -5.26
CA GLY A 176 -8.29 -7.79 -5.13
C GLY A 176 -8.35 -6.50 -5.95
N ILE A 177 -7.28 -5.72 -5.99
CA ILE A 177 -7.16 -4.51 -6.82
C ILE A 177 -7.26 -4.88 -8.31
N VAL A 178 -6.50 -5.88 -8.74
CA VAL A 178 -6.49 -6.35 -10.14
C VAL A 178 -7.88 -6.82 -10.56
N MET A 179 -8.51 -7.67 -9.74
CA MET A 179 -9.83 -8.21 -10.04
C MET A 179 -10.90 -7.12 -10.03
N GLY A 180 -10.87 -6.20 -9.06
CA GLY A 180 -11.81 -5.09 -8.99
C GLY A 180 -11.76 -4.20 -10.23
N LYS A 181 -10.55 -3.92 -10.75
CA LYS A 181 -10.37 -3.19 -12.02
C LYS A 181 -10.83 -4.01 -13.23
N ALA A 182 -10.45 -5.28 -13.32
CA ALA A 182 -10.73 -6.13 -14.48
C ALA A 182 -12.22 -6.47 -14.64
N LEU A 183 -12.93 -6.65 -13.52
CA LEU A 183 -14.34 -7.01 -13.51
C LEU A 183 -15.28 -5.80 -13.42
N GLY A 184 -14.75 -4.61 -13.13
CA GLY A 184 -15.57 -3.43 -12.85
C GLY A 184 -16.31 -3.53 -11.50
N GLU A 185 -15.72 -4.23 -10.54
CA GLU A 185 -16.26 -4.46 -9.20
C GLU A 185 -15.37 -3.77 -8.14
N PRO A 186 -15.50 -2.44 -7.93
CA PRO A 186 -14.54 -1.64 -7.18
C PRO A 186 -14.35 -2.06 -5.71
N HIS A 187 -15.32 -2.73 -5.11
CA HIS A 187 -15.29 -3.18 -3.71
C HIS A 187 -15.03 -4.68 -3.55
N MET A 188 -14.71 -5.42 -4.62
CA MET A 188 -14.43 -6.86 -4.53
C MET A 188 -13.35 -7.19 -3.49
N ILE A 189 -12.33 -6.34 -3.39
CA ILE A 189 -11.22 -6.49 -2.43
C ILE A 189 -11.70 -6.67 -0.98
N VAL A 190 -12.82 -6.04 -0.59
CA VAL A 190 -13.40 -6.15 0.75
C VAL A 190 -13.73 -7.61 1.08
N GLY A 191 -14.35 -8.33 0.13
CA GLY A 191 -14.66 -9.74 0.29
C GLY A 191 -13.40 -10.60 0.45
N GLN A 192 -12.34 -10.28 -0.29
CA GLN A 192 -11.07 -11.00 -0.24
C GLN A 192 -10.37 -10.82 1.13
N ILE A 193 -10.37 -9.60 1.67
CA ILE A 193 -9.82 -9.34 3.02
C ILE A 193 -10.63 -10.04 4.11
N LEU A 194 -11.97 -10.08 3.99
CA LEU A 194 -12.82 -10.77 4.97
C LEU A 194 -12.65 -12.30 4.91
N LEU A 195 -12.43 -12.87 3.73
CA LEU A 195 -12.09 -14.29 3.57
C LEU A 195 -10.71 -14.59 4.14
N PHE A 196 -9.70 -13.76 3.87
CA PHE A 196 -8.37 -13.88 4.47
C PHE A 196 -8.45 -13.80 6.00
N ARG A 197 -9.24 -12.89 6.55
CA ARG A 197 -9.52 -12.80 7.99
C ARG A 197 -10.11 -14.11 8.54
N GLN A 198 -11.03 -14.75 7.82
CA GLN A 198 -11.58 -16.05 8.23
C GLN A 198 -10.52 -17.16 8.18
N PHE A 199 -9.66 -17.16 7.16
CA PHE A 199 -8.53 -18.07 7.07
C PHE A 199 -7.60 -17.93 8.29
N VAL A 200 -7.17 -16.71 8.63
CA VAL A 200 -6.34 -16.44 9.82
C VAL A 200 -7.04 -16.94 11.09
N LYS A 201 -8.35 -16.65 11.24
CA LYS A 201 -9.12 -17.17 12.37
C LYS A 201 -9.06 -18.70 12.44
N GLN A 202 -9.30 -19.39 11.34
CA GLN A 202 -9.30 -20.85 11.31
C GLN A 202 -7.92 -21.45 11.55
N ALA A 203 -6.86 -20.80 11.06
CA ALA A 203 -5.48 -21.24 11.20
C ALA A 203 -5.00 -21.22 12.67
N PHE A 204 -5.45 -20.25 13.46
CA PHE A 204 -4.94 -20.02 14.82
C PHE A 204 -5.97 -20.26 15.94
N GLN A 205 -7.27 -20.27 15.66
CA GLN A 205 -8.27 -20.45 16.71
C GLN A 205 -8.15 -21.84 17.37
N PRO A 206 -8.11 -21.93 18.71
CA PRO A 206 -8.10 -23.21 19.42
C PRO A 206 -9.33 -24.06 19.09
N PRO A 207 -9.22 -25.40 19.10
CA PRO A 207 -10.38 -26.27 18.98
C PRO A 207 -11.39 -25.98 20.10
N LEU A 208 -12.68 -25.99 19.75
CA LEU A 208 -13.74 -25.96 20.76
C LEU A 208 -13.70 -27.29 21.50
N HIS A 209 -13.48 -27.24 22.81
CA HIS A 209 -13.56 -28.39 23.72
C HIS A 209 -15.01 -28.80 23.98
#